data_AF-A0A5J4QR84-F1
#
_entry.id   AF-A0A5J4QR84-F1
#
_cell.length_a   1.000
_cell.length_b   1.000
_cell.length_c   1.000
_cell.angle_alpha   90.00
_cell.angle_beta   90.00
_cell.angle_gamma   90.00
#
_symmetry.space_group_name_H-M   'P 1'
#
loop_
_entity.id
_entity.type
_entity.pdbx_description
1 polymer ?
#
loop_
_entity_poly.entity_id
_entity_poly.type
_entity_poly.pdbx_seq_one_letter_code
_entity_poly.pdbx_strand_id
1 'polypeptide(L)' 'MKYSIRPLKRNEYHILEKMLYEAIYQPDETNSIPREVVELPEIRVYIDNFGEKKDD' A
#
# COMPACT_ATOMS: atom_id res chain seq x y z
N MET A 1 25.24 -8.40 -7.94
CA MET A 1 24.32 -7.24 -7.96
C MET A 1 24.58 -6.39 -6.72
N LYS A 2 24.70 -5.07 -6.87
CA LYS A 2 24.71 -4.14 -5.72
C LYS A 2 23.29 -3.64 -5.52
N TYR A 3 22.66 -4.05 -4.43
CA TYR A 3 21.34 -3.55 -4.04
C TYR A 3 21.50 -2.37 -3.10
N SER A 4 20.61 -1.38 -3.21
CA SER A 4 20.53 -0.26 -2.28
C SER A 4 19.18 -0.32 -1.59
N ILE A 5 19.20 -0.58 -0.28
CA ILE A 5 18.02 -0.52 0.58
C ILE A 5 18.00 0.88 1.20
N ARG A 6 16.88 1.57 1.03
CA ARG A 6 16.67 2.94 1.51
C ARG A 6 15.21 3.15 1.88
N PRO A 7 14.88 4.18 2.68
CA PRO A 7 13.49 4.57 2.91
C PRO A 7 12.75 4.92 1.62
N LEU A 8 11.45 4.65 1.62
CA LEU A 8 10.52 5.04 0.56
C LEU A 8 10.31 6.57 0.61
N LYS A 9 10.26 7.21 -0.55
CA LYS A 9 9.94 8.65 -0.65
C LYS A 9 8.43 8.84 -0.81
N ARG A 10 7.91 10.00 -0.41
CA ARG A 10 6.47 10.33 -0.52
C ARG A 10 5.94 10.23 -1.95
N ASN A 11 6.72 10.57 -2.97
CA ASN A 11 6.33 10.41 -4.38
C ASN A 11 6.29 8.94 -4.85
N GLU A 12 6.78 8.01 -4.03
CA GLU A 12 6.76 6.57 -4.26
C GLU A 12 5.63 5.87 -3.47
N TYR A 13 4.78 6.62 -2.74
CA TYR A 13 3.69 6.04 -1.94
C TYR A 13 2.62 5.31 -2.77
N HIS A 14 2.51 5.63 -4.07
CA HIS A 14 1.69 4.84 -5.01
C HIS A 14 2.08 3.34 -5.04
N ILE A 15 3.31 2.99 -4.66
CA ILE A 15 3.76 1.60 -4.51
C ILE A 15 3.07 0.95 -3.31
N LEU A 16 2.85 1.68 -2.21
CA LEU A 16 2.13 1.20 -1.03
C LEU A 16 0.65 0.96 -1.37
N GLU A 17 0.01 1.89 -2.08
CA GLU A 17 -1.38 1.73 -2.57
C GLU A 17 -1.52 0.44 -3.39
N LYS A 18 -0.59 0.23 -4.33
CA LYS A 18 -0.56 -1.00 -5.14
C LYS A 18 -0.38 -2.25 -4.27
N MET A 19 0.58 -2.22 -3.34
CA MET A 19 0.89 -3.34 -2.46
C MET A 19 -0.29 -3.71 -1.56
N LEU A 20 -0.98 -2.73 -0.98
CA LEU A 20 -2.17 -2.95 -0.16
C LEU A 20 -3.31 -3.57 -0.97
N TYR A 21 -3.57 -3.05 -2.18
CA TYR A 21 -4.59 -3.64 -3.05
C TYR A 21 -4.27 -5.10 -3.40
N GLU A 22 -3.02 -5.40 -3.72
CA GLU A 22 -2.57 -6.77 -4.03
C GLU A 22 -2.61 -7.71 -2.81
N ALA A 23 -2.55 -7.16 -1.59
CA ALA A 23 -2.69 -7.92 -0.35
C ALA A 23 -4.15 -8.24 0.03
N ILE A 24 -5.13 -7.60 -0.62
CA ILE A 24 -6.55 -7.90 -0.37
C ILE A 24 -6.88 -9.28 -0.94
N TYR A 25 -7.29 -10.19 -0.06
CA TYR A 25 -7.77 -11.50 -0.47
C TYR A 25 -9.07 -11.38 -1.27
N GLN A 26 -9.02 -11.76 -2.54
CA GLN A 26 -10.15 -11.73 -3.47
C GLN A 26 -10.44 -13.17 -3.94
N PRO A 27 -11.39 -13.88 -3.31
CA PRO A 27 -11.69 -15.27 -3.64
C PRO A 27 -12.40 -15.42 -5.00
N ASP A 28 -13.05 -14.35 -5.47
CA ASP A 28 -13.69 -14.31 -6.78
C ASP A 28 -12.79 -13.57 -7.78
N GLU A 29 -12.15 -14.34 -8.65
CA GLU A 29 -11.25 -13.82 -9.69
C GLU A 29 -11.99 -13.05 -10.80
N THR A 30 -13.32 -13.21 -10.88
CA THR A 30 -14.15 -12.58 -11.92
C THR A 30 -14.81 -11.28 -11.46
N ASN A 31 -14.84 -11.04 -10.14
CA ASN A 31 -15.46 -9.87 -9.53
C ASN A 31 -14.46 -9.14 -8.62
N SER A 32 -13.47 -8.50 -9.24
CA SER A 32 -12.47 -7.74 -8.50
C SER A 32 -13.07 -6.51 -7.81
N ILE A 33 -12.61 -6.24 -6.60
CA ILE A 33 -12.98 -5.06 -5.84
C ILE A 33 -12.39 -3.83 -6.56
N PRO A 34 -13.12 -2.70 -6.64
CA PRO A 34 -12.57 -1.47 -7.20
C PRO A 34 -11.31 -1.02 -6.45
N ARG A 35 -10.32 -0.48 -7.18
CA ARG A 35 -9.04 -0.04 -6.58
C ARG A 35 -9.23 1.07 -5.56
N GLU A 36 -10.30 1.84 -5.68
CA GLU A 36 -10.73 2.91 -4.77
C GLU A 36 -10.93 2.41 -3.33
N VAL A 37 -11.01 1.09 -3.10
CA VAL A 37 -11.02 0.50 -1.74
C VAL A 37 -9.80 0.94 -0.91
N VAL A 38 -8.65 1.25 -1.55
CA VAL A 38 -7.46 1.72 -0.83
C VAL A 38 -7.58 3.16 -0.31
N GLU A 39 -8.54 3.92 -0.85
CA GLU A 39 -8.84 5.29 -0.41
C GLU A 39 -9.74 5.32 0.83
N LEU A 40 -10.33 4.19 1.21
CA LEU A 40 -11.12 4.07 2.43
C LEU A 40 -10.26 4.47 3.65
N PRO A 41 -10.78 5.30 4.58
CA PRO A 41 -10.02 5.74 5.75
C PRO A 41 -9.34 4.61 6.51
N GLU A 42 -9.99 3.46 6.62
CA GLU A 42 -9.52 2.26 7.32
C GLU A 42 -8.30 1.60 6.66
N ILE A 43 -8.12 1.79 5.34
CA ILE A 43 -6.96 1.28 4.60
C ILE A 43 -5.89 2.37 4.48
N ARG A 44 -6.30 3.62 4.32
CA ARG A 44 -5.42 4.76 4.09
C ARG A 44 -4.47 5.04 5.27
N VAL A 45 -4.84 4.64 6.50
CA VAL A 45 -3.96 4.70 7.69
C VAL A 45 -2.64 3.94 7.55
N TYR A 46 -2.53 2.99 6.61
CA TYR A 46 -1.30 2.25 6.31
C TYR A 46 -0.39 2.97 5.30
N ILE A 47 -0.84 4.07 4.71
CA ILE A 47 -0.13 4.86 3.70
C ILE A 47 0.17 6.26 4.26
N ASP A 48 -0.83 6.86 4.91
CA ASP A 48 -0.73 8.18 5.49
C ASP A 48 0.34 8.19 6.59
N ASN A 49 1.37 9.02 6.39
CA ASN A 49 2.53 9.14 7.29
C ASN A 49 3.33 7.84 7.46
N PHE A 50 3.38 7.00 6.42
CA PHE A 50 4.13 5.74 6.44
C PHE A 50 5.60 5.93 6.85
N GLY A 51 6.02 5.20 7.89
CA GLY A 51 7.37 5.24 8.44
C GLY A 51 7.61 6.36 9.46
N GLU A 52 6.56 7.10 9.85
CA GLU A 52 6.65 8.16 10.87
C GLU A 52 6.35 7.63 12.29
N LYS A 53 5.71 6.45 12.44
CA LYS A 53 5.53 5.82 13.76
C LYS A 53 6.75 4.97 14.10
N LYS A 54 7.02 4.85 15.41
CA LYS A 54 8.20 4.16 15.96
C LYS A 54 8.30 2.69 15.56
N ASP A 55 7.18 2.07 15.22
CA ASP A 55 7.06 0.64 14.91
C ASP A 55 6.50 0.39 13.49
N ASP A 56 6.49 1.41 12.62
CA ASP A 56 6.20 1.25 11.18
C ASP A 56 7.38 0.63 10.41
#